data_AF-A0A3P4AX86-F1
#
_entry.id   AF-A0A3P4AX86-F1
#
_cell.length_a   1.000
_cell.length_b   1.000
_cell.length_c   1.000
_cell.angle_alpha   90.00
_cell.angle_beta   90.00
_cell.angle_gamma   90.00
#
_symmetry.space_group_name_H-M   'P 1'
#
loop_
_entity.id
_entity.type
_entity.pdbx_description
1 polymer ?
#
loop_
_entity_poly.entity_id
_entity_poly.type
_entity_poly.pdbx_seq_one_letter_code
_entity_poly.pdbx_strand_id
1 'polypeptide(L)' 'MASLMISIATVVSLLTFLGIVAWAWSGARAQANRESALLPFALPEESAVAAHGEERAQ' A
#
# COMPACT_ATOMS: atom_id res chain seq x y z
N MET A 1 -10.22 -37.48 -0.20
CA MET A 1 -8.99 -36.99 -0.86
C MET A 1 -9.09 -35.50 -1.24
N ALA A 2 -10.13 -35.08 -1.98
CA ALA A 2 -10.27 -33.69 -2.45
C ALA A 2 -10.32 -32.62 -1.32
N SER A 3 -11.04 -32.88 -0.23
CA SER A 3 -11.17 -31.92 0.88
C SER A 3 -9.84 -31.61 1.57
N LEU A 4 -8.93 -32.60 1.68
CA LEU A 4 -7.60 -32.40 2.26
C LEU A 4 -6.75 -31.45 1.39
N MET A 5 -6.84 -31.60 0.07
CA MET A 5 -6.09 -30.76 -0.88
C MET A 5 -6.55 -29.30 -0.83
N ILE A 6 -7.86 -29.08 -0.73
CA ILE A 6 -8.46 -27.74 -0.61
C ILE A 6 -8.04 -27.10 0.71
N SER A 7 -8.10 -27.84 1.83
CA SER A 7 -7.65 -27.32 3.13
C SER A 7 -6.17 -26.93 3.12
N ILE A 8 -5.30 -27.75 2.53
CA ILE A 8 -3.87 -27.43 2.38
C ILE A 8 -3.69 -26.18 1.53
N ALA A 9 -4.36 -26.10 0.37
CA ALA A 9 -4.27 -24.95 -0.51
C ALA A 9 -4.70 -23.65 0.19
N THR A 10 -5.79 -23.69 0.96
CA THR A 10 -6.26 -22.55 1.75
C THR A 10 -5.22 -22.11 2.77
N VAL A 11 -4.63 -23.04 3.53
CA VAL A 11 -3.60 -22.73 4.52
C VAL A 11 -2.35 -22.14 3.87
N VAL A 12 -1.89 -22.72 2.76
CA VAL A 12 -0.73 -22.21 2.01
C VAL A 12 -1.00 -20.81 1.45
N SER A 13 -2.18 -20.57 0.87
CA SER A 13 -2.59 -19.24 0.42
C SER A 13 -2.61 -18.23 1.55
N LEU A 14 -3.16 -18.61 2.71
CA LEU A 14 -3.22 -17.72 3.87
C LEU A 14 -1.81 -17.38 4.38
N LEU A 15 -0.93 -18.38 4.51
CA LEU A 15 0.45 -18.16 4.93
C LEU A 15 1.22 -17.28 3.92
N THR A 16 1.01 -17.51 2.63
CA THR A 16 1.62 -16.70 1.56
C THR A 16 1.15 -15.25 1.65
N PHE A 17 -0.16 -15.03 1.83
CA PHE A 17 -0.73 -13.70 1.99
C PHE A 17 -0.14 -12.97 3.20
N LEU A 18 -0.11 -13.63 4.37
CA LEU A 18 0.49 -13.07 5.58
C LEU A 18 1.98 -12.76 5.41
N GLY A 19 2.71 -13.63 4.71
CA GLY A 19 4.12 -13.41 4.37
C GLY A 19 4.34 -12.14 3.53
N ILE A 20 3.47 -11.89 2.53
CA ILE A 20 3.52 -10.67 1.72
C ILE A 20 3.22 -9.43 2.55
N VAL A 21 2.21 -9.48 3.42
CA VAL A 21 1.86 -8.36 4.32
C VAL A 21 3.03 -8.03 5.25
N ALA A 22 3.64 -9.05 5.87
CA ALA A 22 4.81 -8.86 6.72
C ALA A 22 6.01 -8.29 5.95
N TRP A 23 6.23 -8.71 4.70
CA TRP A 23 7.27 -8.18 3.84
C TRP A 23 7.02 -6.72 3.45
N ALA A 24 5.78 -6.34 3.14
CA ALA A 24 5.41 -4.97 2.80
C ALA A 24 5.59 -3.99 3.99
N TRP A 25 5.35 -4.47 5.23
CA TRP A 25 5.62 -3.72 6.45
C TRP A 25 7.07 -3.76 6.94
N SER A 26 7.94 -4.54 6.29
CA SER A 26 9.37 -4.54 6.64
C SER A 26 9.99 -3.16 6.39
N GLY A 27 11.01 -2.78 7.18
CA GLY A 27 11.66 -1.47 7.09
C GLY A 27 12.19 -1.12 5.69
N ALA A 28 12.56 -2.13 4.89
CA ALA A 28 13.03 -1.94 3.52
C ALA A 28 11.92 -1.55 2.52
N ARG A 29 10.64 -1.82 2.84
CA ARG A 29 9.50 -1.61 1.92
C ARG A 29 8.40 -0.72 2.49
N ALA A 30 8.45 -0.42 3.78
CA ALA A 30 7.48 0.44 4.45
C ALA A 30 7.35 1.84 3.83
N GLN A 31 8.45 2.41 3.32
CA GLN A 31 8.44 3.73 2.69
C GLN A 31 7.70 3.74 1.34
N ALA A 32 8.08 2.84 0.42
CA ALA A 32 7.42 2.71 -0.88
C ALA A 32 5.93 2.35 -0.74
N ASN A 33 5.58 1.54 0.26
CA ASN A 33 4.20 1.22 0.58
C ASN A 33 3.41 2.46 1.07
N ARG A 34 4.01 3.30 1.91
CA ARG A 34 3.41 4.57 2.35
C ARG A 34 3.18 5.53 1.19
N GLU A 35 4.17 5.71 0.32
CA GLU A 35 4.06 6.58 -0.85
C GLU A 35 2.94 6.11 -1.80
N SER A 36 2.86 4.81 -2.06
CA SER A 36 1.80 4.23 -2.91
C SER A 36 0.40 4.43 -2.33
N ALA A 37 0.26 4.37 -1.00
CA ALA A 37 -1.02 4.60 -0.32
C ALA A 37 -1.51 6.05 -0.43
N LEU A 38 -0.61 7.00 -0.70
CA LEU A 38 -0.93 8.42 -0.87
C LEU A 38 -1.29 8.80 -2.31
N LEU A 39 -1.00 7.94 -3.30
CA LEU A 39 -1.32 8.19 -4.71
C LEU A 39 -2.79 8.58 -4.99
N PRO A 40 -3.82 7.95 -4.40
CA PRO A 40 -5.21 8.37 -4.61
C PRO A 40 -5.54 9.76 -4.00
N PHE A 41 -4.68 10.29 -3.13
CA PHE A 41 -4.78 11.61 -2.52
C PHE A 41 -3.79 12.62 -3.13
N ALA A 42 -2.93 12.19 -4.05
CA ALA A 42 -2.04 13.07 -4.81
C ALA A 42 -2.82 13.75 -5.94
N LEU A 43 -3.94 14.41 -5.59
CA LEU A 43 -4.76 15.13 -6.54
C LEU A 43 -4.08 16.44 -6.95
N PRO A 44 -4.10 16.82 -8.25
CA PRO A 44 -3.44 18.03 -8.76
C PRO A 44 -3.84 19.31 -8.04
N GLU A 45 -5.06 19.36 -7.49
CA GLU A 45 -5.63 20.52 -6.80
C GLU A 45 -4.91 20.83 -5.46
N GLU A 46 -4.46 19.83 -4.70
CA GLU A 46 -3.73 20.06 -3.43
C GLU A 46 -2.29 20.55 -3.65
N SER A 47 -1.64 20.12 -4.73
CA SER A 47 -0.35 20.71 -5.16
C SER A 47 -0.51 22.13 -5.68
N ALA A 48 -1.65 22.45 -6.33
CA ALA A 48 -1.93 23.78 -6.84
C ALA A 48 -2.34 24.78 -5.73
N VAL A 49 -3.07 24.34 -4.70
CA VAL A 49 -3.44 25.18 -3.54
C VAL A 49 -2.20 25.58 -2.73
N ALA A 50 -1.23 24.66 -2.54
CA ALA A 50 0.04 24.98 -1.90
C ALA A 50 0.84 26.00 -2.71
N ALA A 51 0.95 25.81 -4.03
CA ALA A 51 1.67 26.73 -4.92
C ALA A 51 0.98 28.11 -5.06
N HIS A 52 -0.36 28.15 -5.10
CA HIS A 52 -1.11 29.39 -5.27
C HIS A 52 -1.24 30.20 -3.96
N GLY A 53 -1.05 29.57 -2.79
CA GLY A 53 -0.95 30.25 -1.50
C GLY A 53 0.35 31.04 -1.33
N GLU A 54 1.45 30.57 -1.90
CA GLU A 54 2.75 31.27 -1.90
C GLU A 54 2.77 32.47 -2.87
N GLU A 55 1.95 32.44 -3.92
CA GLU A 55 1.85 33.48 -4.96
C GLU A 55 0.97 34.67 -4.53
N ARG A 56 -0.02 34.45 -3.66
CA ARG A 56 -0.90 35.53 -3.12
C ARG A 56 -0.38 36.19 -1.84
N ALA A 57 0.65 35.62 -1.23
CA ALA A 57 1.33 36.16 -0.05
C ALA A 57 2.56 37.03 -0.41
N GLN A 58 2.88 37.13 -1.70
CA GLN A 58 3.88 38.03 -2.29
C GLN A 58 3.18 39.22 -2.95
#